data_AF-A0A846N0W3-F1
#
_entry.id   AF-A0A846N0W3-F1
#
_cell.length_a   1.000
_cell.length_b   1.000
_cell.length_c   1.000
_cell.angle_alpha   90.00
_cell.angle_beta   90.00
_cell.angle_gamma   90.00
#
_symmetry.space_group_name_H-M   'P 1'
#
loop_
_entity.id
_entity.type
_entity.pdbx_description
1 polymer ?
#
loop_
_entity_poly.entity_id
_entity_poly.type
_entity_poly.pdbx_seq_one_letter_code
_entity_poly.pdbx_strand_id
1 'polypeptide(L)'
;MSNLSMPVTFANDVLQGEFDNAGYAICRLAVNTTIGIAGFMDRASDMGCHYHDEDFGQTLGVYGVPGGPYLVLPLLGSSLPRDVVGKLVVDGYFNPLGYVKYNGKFYVSLGQNVLKLVDQRSRAVGKLREVERNSVDYYAAMRSLYIQRRNAAIRNDIPSPGTDPVPPAAPLAPDAPTQ
;
A
#
# COMPACT_ATOMS: atom_id res chain seq x y z
N MET A 1 -7.37 10.06 1.59
CA MET A 1 -8.66 9.67 2.19
C MET A 1 -8.58 8.21 2.57
N SER A 2 -8.18 7.94 3.81
CA SER A 2 -7.98 6.59 4.37
C SER A 2 -9.28 5.88 4.71
N ASN A 3 -10.36 6.61 4.99
CA ASN A 3 -11.61 6.01 5.47
C ASN A 3 -12.26 5.03 4.48
N LEU A 4 -12.06 5.24 3.17
CA LEU A 4 -12.66 4.42 2.12
C LEU A 4 -11.98 3.06 1.93
N SER A 5 -10.74 2.88 2.37
CA SER A 5 -10.05 1.58 2.33
C SER A 5 -10.33 0.73 3.57
N MET A 6 -10.82 1.31 4.67
CA MET A 6 -11.04 0.58 5.94
C MET A 6 -11.91 -0.68 5.84
N PRO A 7 -12.97 -0.76 5.00
CA PRO A 7 -13.70 -2.02 4.83
C PRO A 7 -12.84 -3.14 4.21
N VAL A 8 -11.95 -2.78 3.28
CA VAL A 8 -11.00 -3.72 2.65
C VAL A 8 -9.94 -4.15 3.67
N THR A 9 -9.41 -3.19 4.43
CA THR A 9 -8.44 -3.42 5.51
C THR A 9 -9.03 -4.39 6.55
N PHE A 10 -10.21 -4.08 7.09
CA PHE A 10 -10.91 -4.95 8.04
C PHE A 10 -11.10 -6.38 7.53
N ALA A 11 -11.53 -6.55 6.27
CA ALA A 11 -11.74 -7.87 5.70
C ALA A 11 -10.42 -8.66 5.64
N ASN A 12 -9.32 -8.01 5.25
CA ASN A 12 -8.02 -8.66 5.16
C ASN A 12 -7.39 -8.92 6.54
N ASP A 13 -7.54 -8.01 7.52
CA ASP A 13 -7.11 -8.24 8.91
C ASP A 13 -7.78 -9.51 9.49
N VAL A 14 -9.09 -9.66 9.25
CA VAL A 14 -9.84 -10.85 9.67
C VAL A 14 -9.33 -12.11 8.96
N LEU A 15 -9.04 -12.02 7.66
CA LEU A 15 -8.48 -13.14 6.90
C LEU A 15 -7.06 -13.51 7.34
N GLN A 16 -6.29 -12.56 7.88
CA GLN A 16 -4.95 -12.78 8.41
C GLN A 16 -4.96 -13.22 9.89
N GLY A 17 -6.12 -13.13 10.56
CA GLY A 17 -6.29 -13.49 11.98
C GLY A 17 -5.90 -12.37 12.95
N GLU A 18 -5.82 -11.13 12.47
CA GLU A 18 -5.33 -9.96 13.19
C GLU A 18 -6.49 -9.17 13.80
N PHE A 19 -7.16 -9.74 14.81
CA PHE A 19 -8.40 -9.18 15.35
C PHE A 19 -8.23 -7.80 16.01
N ASP A 20 -7.08 -7.51 16.60
CA ASP A 20 -6.79 -6.19 17.16
C ASP A 20 -6.73 -5.11 16.06
N ASN A 21 -6.06 -5.42 14.94
CA ASN A 21 -6.00 -4.56 13.76
C ASN A 21 -7.38 -4.36 13.14
N ALA A 22 -8.14 -5.45 12.98
CA ALA A 22 -9.52 -5.41 12.51
C ALA A 22 -10.39 -4.47 13.38
N GLY A 23 -10.20 -4.51 14.71
CA GLY A 23 -10.86 -3.60 15.66
C GLY A 23 -10.51 -2.13 15.41
N TYR A 24 -9.24 -1.82 15.17
CA TYR A 24 -8.81 -0.47 14.79
C TYR A 24 -9.43 -0.03 13.46
N ALA A 25 -9.49 -0.89 12.44
CA ALA A 25 -10.09 -0.57 11.15
C ALA A 25 -11.59 -0.20 11.29
N ILE A 26 -12.35 -0.97 12.08
CA ILE A 26 -13.75 -0.65 12.39
C ILE A 26 -13.87 0.65 13.19
N CYS A 27 -13.05 0.84 14.23
CA CYS A 27 -13.07 2.07 15.01
C CYS A 27 -12.88 3.29 14.10
N ARG A 28 -11.87 3.23 13.22
CA ARG A 28 -11.57 4.30 12.28
C ARG A 28 -12.74 4.54 11.34
N LEU A 29 -13.31 3.49 10.76
CA LEU A 29 -14.47 3.61 9.89
C LEU A 29 -15.65 4.28 10.61
N ALA A 30 -15.96 3.85 11.84
CA ALA A 30 -17.09 4.38 12.60
C ALA A 30 -16.87 5.84 13.01
N VAL A 31 -15.73 6.14 13.64
CA VAL A 31 -15.41 7.48 14.17
C VAL A 31 -15.25 8.49 13.04
N ASN A 32 -14.50 8.15 12.00
CA ASN A 32 -14.26 9.08 10.90
C ASN A 32 -15.54 9.30 10.07
N THR A 33 -16.40 8.30 9.94
CA THR A 33 -17.69 8.47 9.25
C THR A 33 -18.68 9.33 10.04
N THR A 34 -18.74 9.15 11.37
CA THR A 34 -19.71 9.85 12.23
C THR A 34 -19.23 11.24 12.66
N ILE A 35 -18.09 11.31 13.37
CA ILE A 35 -17.52 12.54 13.94
C ILE A 35 -16.63 13.24 12.92
N GLY A 36 -15.95 12.47 12.08
CA GLY A 36 -15.01 12.98 11.09
C GLY A 36 -15.67 13.54 9.81
N ILE A 37 -16.97 13.82 9.82
CA ILE A 37 -17.74 14.29 8.65
C ILE A 37 -17.52 13.33 7.47
N ALA A 38 -18.09 12.13 7.50
CA ALA A 38 -17.95 11.12 6.43
C ALA A 38 -16.50 10.73 6.05
N GLY A 39 -15.53 10.97 6.93
CA GLY A 39 -14.12 10.63 6.75
C GLY A 39 -13.26 11.75 6.16
N PHE A 40 -13.75 12.99 6.12
CA PHE A 40 -12.96 14.16 5.75
C PHE A 40 -11.97 14.58 6.85
N MET A 41 -12.30 14.33 8.12
CA MET A 41 -11.45 14.60 9.28
C MET A 41 -11.08 13.29 9.99
N ASP A 42 -9.81 13.14 10.36
CA ASP A 42 -9.31 11.93 11.03
C ASP A 42 -9.38 12.07 12.56
N ARG A 43 -10.58 11.91 13.12
CA ARG A 43 -10.81 11.96 14.57
C ARG A 43 -10.48 10.65 15.28
N ALA A 44 -10.40 9.55 14.52
CA ALA A 44 -10.07 8.25 15.07
C ALA A 44 -8.63 8.19 15.59
N SER A 45 -7.70 8.90 14.93
CA SER A 45 -6.31 9.02 15.39
C SER A 45 -6.21 9.69 16.77
N ASP A 46 -7.03 10.70 17.05
CA ASP A 46 -7.08 11.38 18.35
C ASP A 46 -7.58 10.44 19.48
N MET A 47 -8.28 9.36 19.13
CA MET A 47 -8.86 8.39 20.06
C MET A 47 -8.00 7.13 20.24
N GLY A 48 -6.77 7.11 19.68
CA GLY A 48 -5.86 5.97 19.77
C GLY A 48 -6.15 4.84 18.78
N CYS A 49 -7.04 5.05 17.81
CA CYS A 49 -7.29 4.05 16.77
C CYS A 49 -6.24 4.17 15.66
N HIS A 50 -5.14 3.42 15.83
CA HIS A 50 -3.97 3.47 14.96
C HIS A 50 -4.30 3.14 13.50
N TYR A 51 -3.76 3.94 12.58
CA TYR A 51 -3.92 3.70 11.15
C TYR A 51 -2.99 2.59 10.66
N HIS A 52 -3.56 1.66 9.90
CA HIS A 52 -2.86 0.66 9.11
C HIS A 52 -3.65 0.46 7.80
N ASP A 53 -3.05 -0.20 6.81
CA ASP A 53 -3.66 -0.45 5.52
C ASP A 53 -3.29 -1.86 5.05
N GLU A 54 -4.33 -2.63 4.77
CA GLU A 54 -4.22 -4.07 4.52
C GLU A 54 -4.96 -4.43 3.23
N ASP A 55 -4.38 -5.33 2.42
CA ASP A 55 -4.87 -5.65 1.08
C ASP A 55 -4.73 -7.16 0.76
N PHE A 56 -5.49 -7.66 -0.19
CA PHE A 56 -5.53 -9.10 -0.42
C PHE A 56 -4.21 -9.69 -0.94
N GLY A 57 -3.36 -8.87 -1.56
CA GLY A 57 -2.02 -9.31 -1.96
C GLY A 57 -1.12 -9.61 -0.75
N GLN A 58 -1.27 -8.87 0.34
CA GLN A 58 -0.57 -9.14 1.60
C GLN A 58 -1.15 -10.36 2.29
N THR A 59 -2.49 -10.50 2.35
CA THR A 59 -3.16 -11.72 2.83
C THR A 59 -2.60 -12.95 2.14
N LEU A 60 -2.55 -12.96 0.81
CA LEU A 60 -1.93 -14.04 0.04
C LEU A 60 -0.45 -14.25 0.41
N GLY A 61 0.28 -13.18 0.69
CA GLY A 61 1.66 -13.22 1.18
C GLY A 61 1.81 -13.88 2.56
N VAL A 62 0.92 -13.60 3.51
CA VAL A 62 0.86 -14.26 4.83
C VAL A 62 0.64 -15.77 4.66
N TYR A 63 -0.22 -16.15 3.72
CA TYR A 63 -0.45 -17.56 3.34
C TYR A 63 0.65 -18.17 2.45
N GLY A 64 1.78 -17.48 2.24
CA GLY A 64 2.94 -18.01 1.54
C GLY A 64 2.88 -17.96 0.01
N VAL A 65 1.90 -17.29 -0.57
CA VAL A 65 1.82 -17.10 -2.04
C VAL A 65 2.93 -16.14 -2.48
N PRO A 66 3.83 -16.57 -3.38
CA PRO A 66 4.92 -15.72 -3.85
C PRO A 66 4.39 -14.53 -4.67
N GLY A 67 5.09 -13.40 -4.58
CA GLY A 67 4.70 -12.19 -5.32
C GLY A 67 4.81 -12.33 -6.85
N GLY A 68 5.73 -13.17 -7.32
CA GLY A 68 6.05 -13.33 -8.74
C GLY A 68 7.15 -12.36 -9.23
N PRO A 69 7.34 -12.23 -10.56
CA PRO A 69 8.31 -11.29 -11.12
C PRO A 69 7.91 -9.85 -10.81
N TYR A 70 8.91 -9.01 -10.52
CA TYR A 70 8.70 -7.58 -10.35
C TYR A 70 8.43 -6.94 -11.72
N LEU A 71 7.36 -6.16 -11.81
CA LEU A 71 6.92 -5.47 -13.02
C LEU A 71 6.71 -3.99 -12.75
N VAL A 72 6.98 -3.15 -13.74
CA VAL A 72 6.60 -1.73 -13.72
C VAL A 72 5.46 -1.55 -14.72
N LEU A 73 4.25 -1.42 -14.19
CA LEU A 73 3.04 -1.32 -15.00
C LEU A 73 2.73 0.14 -15.36
N PRO A 74 2.17 0.41 -16.54
CA PRO A 74 1.63 1.73 -16.88
C PRO A 74 0.60 2.14 -15.82
N LEU A 75 0.70 3.38 -15.32
CA LEU A 75 -0.16 3.99 -14.29
C LEU A 75 -0.07 3.37 -12.88
N LEU A 76 0.08 2.05 -12.74
CA LEU A 76 0.20 1.39 -11.43
C LEU A 76 1.63 1.46 -10.86
N GLY A 77 2.64 1.59 -11.71
CA GLY A 77 4.05 1.63 -11.30
C GLY A 77 4.57 0.27 -10.84
N SER A 78 5.53 0.31 -9.91
CA SER A 78 6.15 -0.85 -9.27
C SER A 78 5.10 -1.80 -8.69
N SER A 79 5.07 -3.04 -9.17
CA SER A 79 4.00 -4.01 -8.88
C SER A 79 4.51 -5.45 -8.88
N LEU A 80 3.84 -6.31 -8.12
CA LEU A 80 3.96 -7.77 -8.17
C LEU A 80 2.64 -8.36 -8.69
N PRO A 81 2.66 -9.39 -9.57
CA PRO A 81 1.46 -10.03 -10.09
C PRO A 81 0.44 -10.43 -9.02
N ARG A 82 0.89 -11.01 -7.90
CA ARG A 82 0.03 -11.36 -6.75
C ARG A 82 -0.73 -10.15 -6.22
N ASP A 83 -0.02 -9.04 -6.03
CA ASP A 83 -0.57 -7.82 -5.44
C ASP A 83 -1.56 -7.14 -6.40
N VAL A 84 -1.27 -7.17 -7.71
CA VAL A 84 -2.17 -6.67 -8.75
C VAL A 84 -3.47 -7.48 -8.79
N VAL A 85 -3.38 -8.81 -8.76
CA VAL A 85 -4.55 -9.69 -8.76
C VAL A 85 -5.36 -9.50 -7.49
N GLY A 86 -4.73 -9.49 -6.32
CA GLY A 86 -5.43 -9.27 -5.04
C GLY A 86 -6.19 -7.95 -5.04
N LYS A 87 -5.52 -6.88 -5.45
CA LYS A 87 -6.09 -5.53 -5.46
C LYS A 87 -7.21 -5.34 -6.48
N LEU A 88 -7.05 -5.87 -7.69
CA LEU A 88 -8.02 -5.65 -8.77
C LEU A 88 -9.21 -6.61 -8.70
N VAL A 89 -8.98 -7.83 -8.26
CA VAL A 89 -10.00 -8.88 -8.30
C VAL A 89 -10.71 -9.00 -6.96
N VAL A 90 -9.99 -9.00 -5.83
CA VAL A 90 -10.58 -9.34 -4.53
C VAL A 90 -10.93 -8.09 -3.73
N ASP A 91 -9.98 -7.18 -3.54
CA ASP A 91 -10.23 -5.94 -2.80
C ASP A 91 -11.27 -5.04 -3.50
N GLY A 92 -11.38 -5.17 -4.83
CA GLY A 92 -12.43 -4.52 -5.62
C GLY A 92 -13.86 -4.88 -5.18
N TYR A 93 -14.09 -6.10 -4.68
CA TYR A 93 -15.39 -6.51 -4.14
C TYR A 93 -15.68 -5.89 -2.77
N PHE A 94 -14.66 -5.63 -1.96
CA PHE A 94 -14.84 -5.02 -0.63
C PHE A 94 -14.84 -3.49 -0.67
N ASN A 95 -14.57 -2.89 -1.83
CA ASN A 95 -14.60 -1.45 -1.99
C ASN A 95 -16.05 -0.94 -2.13
N PRO A 96 -16.57 -0.12 -1.20
CA PRO A 96 -17.94 0.38 -1.23
C PRO A 96 -18.23 1.24 -2.47
N LEU A 97 -17.22 1.89 -3.06
CA LEU A 97 -17.38 2.64 -4.30
C LEU A 97 -17.76 1.73 -5.47
N GLY A 98 -17.44 0.42 -5.43
CA GLY A 98 -17.84 -0.56 -6.42
C GLY A 98 -19.37 -0.68 -6.57
N TYR A 99 -20.13 -0.40 -5.52
CA TYR A 99 -21.58 -0.59 -5.48
C TYR A 99 -22.43 0.66 -5.81
N VAL A 100 -21.84 1.86 -5.77
CA VAL A 100 -22.57 3.12 -6.07
C VAL A 100 -22.96 3.20 -7.55
N LYS A 101 -24.21 2.99 -7.95
CA LYS A 101 -24.61 3.14 -9.38
C LYS A 101 -24.74 4.62 -9.75
N TYR A 102 -23.81 5.15 -10.55
CA TYR A 102 -23.85 6.53 -11.07
C TYR A 102 -23.38 6.56 -12.54
N ASN A 103 -24.09 7.27 -13.43
CA ASN A 103 -23.81 7.29 -14.87
C ASN A 103 -22.44 7.91 -15.25
N GLY A 104 -21.77 8.61 -14.33
CA GLY A 104 -20.42 9.16 -14.49
C GLY A 104 -19.29 8.41 -13.78
N LYS A 105 -19.56 7.21 -13.24
CA LYS A 105 -18.63 6.45 -12.38
C LYS A 105 -17.24 6.26 -12.97
N PHE A 106 -17.18 5.98 -14.27
CA PHE A 106 -15.93 5.75 -14.98
C PHE A 106 -15.04 6.99 -14.95
N TYR A 107 -15.59 8.17 -15.27
CA TYR A 107 -14.84 9.42 -15.27
C TYR A 107 -14.41 9.86 -13.86
N VAL A 108 -15.26 9.65 -12.86
CA VAL A 108 -14.93 9.96 -11.45
C VAL A 108 -13.82 9.03 -10.93
N SER A 109 -13.92 7.72 -11.18
CA SER A 109 -12.88 6.74 -10.81
C SER A 109 -11.56 7.02 -11.53
N LEU A 110 -11.62 7.27 -12.83
CA LEU A 110 -10.44 7.61 -13.63
C LEU A 110 -9.78 8.90 -13.12
N GLY A 111 -10.57 9.95 -12.88
CA GLY A 111 -10.09 11.21 -12.32
C GLY A 111 -9.43 11.04 -10.95
N GLN A 112 -10.05 10.26 -10.05
CA GLN A 112 -9.45 9.95 -8.74
C GLN A 112 -8.15 9.16 -8.85
N ASN A 113 -8.07 8.17 -9.76
CA ASN A 113 -6.86 7.38 -9.96
C ASN A 113 -5.72 8.23 -10.56
N VAL A 114 -6.02 9.09 -11.53
CA VAL A 114 -5.05 10.03 -12.11
C VAL A 114 -4.57 11.03 -11.05
N LEU A 115 -5.48 11.63 -10.27
CA LEU A 115 -5.14 12.54 -9.18
C LEU A 115 -4.25 11.85 -8.13
N LYS A 116 -4.61 10.63 -7.71
CA LYS A 116 -3.80 9.84 -6.77
C LYS A 116 -2.42 9.53 -7.34
N LEU A 117 -2.33 9.18 -8.62
CA LEU A 117 -1.07 8.89 -9.30
C LEU A 117 -0.18 10.14 -9.36
N VAL A 118 -0.75 11.29 -9.72
CA VAL A 118 -0.03 12.57 -9.76
C VAL A 118 0.44 12.97 -8.37
N ASP A 119 -0.41 12.88 -7.35
CA ASP A 119 -0.05 13.20 -5.96
C ASP A 119 1.05 12.26 -5.43
N GLN A 120 0.91 10.95 -5.64
CA GLN A 120 1.95 9.98 -5.27
C GLN A 120 3.27 10.25 -5.97
N ARG A 121 3.23 10.52 -7.28
CA ARG A 121 4.44 10.82 -8.05
C ARG A 121 5.08 12.12 -7.59
N SER A 122 4.29 13.15 -7.31
CA SER A 122 4.77 14.43 -6.78
C SER A 122 5.53 14.24 -5.46
N ARG A 123 4.98 13.46 -4.52
CA ARG A 123 5.63 13.17 -3.23
C ARG A 123 6.87 12.28 -3.36
N ALA A 124 6.89 11.40 -4.36
CA ALA A 124 7.98 10.45 -4.56
C ALA A 124 9.13 11.01 -5.42
N VAL A 125 8.89 12.03 -6.27
CA VAL A 125 9.84 12.46 -7.31
C VAL A 125 11.22 12.84 -6.76
N GLY A 126 11.28 13.47 -5.58
CA GLY A 126 12.54 13.85 -4.93
C GLY A 126 13.38 12.64 -4.54
N LYS A 127 12.75 11.68 -3.84
CA LYS A 127 13.39 10.42 -3.40
C LYS A 127 13.78 9.53 -4.57
N LEU A 128 12.92 9.46 -5.60
CA LEU A 128 13.20 8.69 -6.81
C LEU A 128 14.42 9.22 -7.56
N ARG A 129 14.56 10.55 -7.67
CA ARG A 129 15.74 11.18 -8.29
C ARG A 129 17.04 10.96 -7.49
N GLU A 130 16.93 10.85 -6.17
CA GLU A 130 18.08 10.54 -5.32
C GLU A 130 18.55 9.10 -5.52
N VAL A 131 17.61 8.14 -5.54
CA VAL A 131 17.91 6.75 -5.88
C VAL A 131 18.52 6.66 -7.26
N GLU A 132 17.93 7.32 -8.27
CA GLU A 132 18.44 7.35 -9.65
C GLU A 132 19.88 7.86 -9.74
N ARG A 133 20.22 8.95 -9.05
CA ARG A 133 21.58 9.51 -9.08
C ARG A 133 22.62 8.66 -8.35
N ASN A 134 22.21 7.96 -7.29
CA ASN A 134 23.12 7.21 -6.42
C ASN A 134 23.17 5.70 -6.75
N SER A 135 22.29 5.21 -7.62
CA SER A 135 22.25 3.80 -8.02
C SER A 135 22.96 3.57 -9.35
N VAL A 136 23.77 2.51 -9.42
CA VAL A 136 24.34 2.02 -10.69
C VAL A 136 23.24 1.40 -11.56
N ASP A 137 22.30 0.67 -10.96
CA ASP A 137 21.12 0.11 -11.62
C ASP A 137 19.85 0.57 -10.88
N TYR A 138 19.18 1.57 -11.46
CA TYR A 138 17.95 2.13 -10.93
C TYR A 138 16.81 1.10 -10.85
N TYR A 139 16.72 0.20 -11.84
CA TYR A 139 15.66 -0.80 -11.87
C TYR A 139 15.84 -1.82 -10.74
N ALA A 140 17.06 -2.32 -10.55
CA ALA A 140 17.39 -3.25 -9.47
C ALA A 140 17.19 -2.60 -8.09
N ALA A 141 17.60 -1.34 -7.92
CA ALA A 141 17.39 -0.59 -6.68
C ALA A 141 15.89 -0.44 -6.36
N MET A 142 15.08 -0.02 -7.33
CA MET A 142 13.63 0.12 -7.17
C MET A 142 12.95 -1.21 -6.87
N ARG A 143 13.34 -2.29 -7.57
CA ARG A 143 12.85 -3.64 -7.31
C ARG A 143 13.13 -4.07 -5.87
N SER A 144 14.37 -3.88 -5.42
CA SER A 144 14.80 -4.28 -4.07
C SER A 144 14.01 -3.53 -3.00
N LEU A 145 13.91 -2.20 -3.13
CA LEU A 145 13.15 -1.35 -2.22
C LEU A 145 11.66 -1.73 -2.18
N TYR A 146 11.07 -1.98 -3.34
CA TYR A 146 9.66 -2.37 -3.43
C TYR A 146 9.40 -3.71 -2.73
N ILE A 147 10.21 -4.73 -3.00
CA ILE A 147 10.08 -6.06 -2.40
C ILE A 147 10.31 -5.99 -0.88
N GLN A 148 11.32 -5.25 -0.43
CA GLN A 148 11.58 -5.06 1.01
C GLN A 148 10.40 -4.42 1.72
N ARG A 149 9.87 -3.32 1.16
CA ARG A 149 8.68 -2.64 1.70
C ARG A 149 7.48 -3.57 1.73
N ARG A 150 7.27 -4.36 0.67
CA ARG A 150 6.12 -5.27 0.60
C ARG A 150 6.23 -6.41 1.60
N ASN A 151 7.42 -6.96 1.79
CA ASN A 151 7.66 -7.99 2.80
C ASN A 151 7.54 -7.44 4.23
N ALA A 152 7.94 -6.19 4.46
CA ALA A 152 7.69 -5.54 5.75
C ALA A 152 6.19 -5.35 6.01
N ALA A 153 5.42 -4.98 4.98
CA ALA A 153 3.98 -4.86 5.08
C ALA A 153 3.30 -6.19 5.46
N ILE A 154 3.63 -7.28 4.76
CA ILE A 154 3.14 -8.64 5.06
C ILE A 154 3.45 -9.11 6.50
N ARG A 155 4.53 -8.60 7.10
CA ARG A 155 4.92 -8.94 8.47
C ARG A 155 4.40 -7.97 9.52
N ASN A 156 3.68 -6.93 9.11
CA ASN A 156 3.32 -5.78 9.93
C ASN A 156 4.52 -5.05 10.56
N ASP A 157 5.69 -5.13 9.92
CA ASP A 157 6.92 -4.43 10.30
C ASP A 157 6.97 -2.99 9.77
N ILE A 158 5.86 -2.44 9.26
CA ILE A 158 5.88 -1.11 8.66
C ILE A 158 6.19 -0.09 9.76
N PRO A 159 7.29 0.68 9.65
CA PRO A 159 7.61 1.68 10.64
C PRO A 159 6.47 2.70 10.72
N SER A 160 6.04 3.04 11.94
CA SER A 160 5.04 4.08 12.15
C SER A 160 5.43 5.37 11.41
N PRO A 161 4.44 6.17 10.95
CA PRO A 161 4.72 7.44 10.30
C PRO A 161 5.61 8.31 11.21
N GLY A 162 6.87 8.49 10.86
CA GLY A 162 7.87 9.20 11.67
C GLY A 162 9.18 8.45 11.91
N THR A 163 9.24 7.16 11.58
CA THR A 163 10.51 6.40 11.58
C THR A 163 11.14 6.48 10.18
N ASP A 164 12.38 6.94 10.11
CA ASP A 164 13.12 7.04 8.85
C ASP A 164 13.16 5.66 8.14
N PRO A 165 13.05 5.64 6.79
CA PRO A 165 13.20 4.40 6.06
C PRO A 165 14.55 3.77 6.42
N VAL A 166 14.54 2.50 6.83
CA VAL A 166 15.78 1.72 6.93
C VAL A 166 16.47 1.82 5.57
N PRO A 167 17.69 2.37 5.48
CA PRO A 167 18.38 2.48 4.22
C PRO A 167 18.51 1.07 3.62
N PRO A 168 18.38 0.93 2.28
CA PRO A 168 18.57 -0.36 1.66
C PRO A 168 19.89 -0.94 2.13
N ALA A 169 19.88 -2.21 2.57
CA ALA A 169 21.12 -2.94 2.82
C ALA A 169 22.02 -2.71 1.61
N ALA A 170 23.24 -2.20 1.87
CA ALA A 170 24.19 -1.89 0.82
C ALA A 170 24.26 -3.07 -0.17
N PRO A 171 24.28 -2.81 -1.49
CA PRO A 171 24.42 -3.89 -2.45
C PRO A 171 25.63 -4.73 -2.01
N LEU A 172 25.42 -6.04 -1.86
CA LEU A 172 26.51 -6.98 -1.59
C LEU A 172 27.63 -6.66 -2.57
N ALA A 173 28.80 -6.33 -2.03
CA ALA A 173 29.97 -6.04 -2.84
C ALA A 173 30.16 -7.20 -3.83
N PRO A 174 30.50 -6.94 -5.11
CA PRO A 174 30.84 -8.03 -6.01
C PRO A 174 31.95 -8.86 -5.36
N ASP A 175 31.74 -10.17 -5.27
CA ASP A 175 32.73 -11.11 -4.75
C ASP A 175 34.07 -10.78 -5.44
N ALA A 176 35.06 -10.43 -4.63
CA ALA A 176 36.39 -10.10 -5.15
C ALA A 176 36.88 -11.27 -6.00
N PRO A 177 37.48 -11.01 -7.18
CA PRO A 177 38.02 -12.09 -8.00
C PRO A 177 39.06 -12.84 -7.18
N THR A 178 38.82 -14.14 -7.01
CA THR A 178 39.79 -15.09 -6.46
C THR A 178 41.05 -14.98 -7.31
N GLN A 179 42.13 -14.45 -6.74
CA GLN A 179 43.48 -14.63 -7.26
C GLN A 179 44.07 -15.93 -6.73
#